data_AF-A0AAN0JSZ5-F1
#
_entry.id   AF-A0AAN0JSZ5-F1
#
_cell.length_a   1.000
_cell.length_b   1.000
_cell.length_c   1.000
_cell.angle_alpha   90.00
_cell.angle_beta   90.00
_cell.angle_gamma   90.00
#
_symmetry.space_group_name_H-M   'P 1'
#
loop_
_entity.id
_entity.type
_entity.pdbx_description
1 polymer ?
#
loop_
_entity_poly.entity_id
_entity_poly.type
_entity_poly.pdbx_seq_one_letter_code
_entity_poly.pdbx_strand_id
1 'polypeptide(L)'
;MASDQLGYQPLTMPEAGGYDYQYVEEPPENLTCPICCLPCREPQIVDCCGAKFCLSCIDRERLAGRPCPLCRTKEFRMLTDKDHKRKVKALKVHCTHREEGCQWIGELRHIKDPHLVKDCQYVLDECKWDCGQKYTRKDIKFHEQDECVNRPLELVLLKKIKIGRGV
;
A
#
# COMPACT_ATOMS: atom_id res chain seq x y z
N MET A 1 12.34 -26.85 26.35
CA MET A 1 13.03 -25.56 26.44
C MET A 1 12.87 -24.94 25.05
N ALA A 2 11.80 -24.17 24.77
CA ALA A 2 11.69 -22.72 25.05
C ALA A 2 13.03 -22.03 24.73
N SER A 3 13.18 -21.07 23.83
CA SER A 3 12.33 -20.10 23.13
C SER A 3 13.29 -19.50 22.07
N ASP A 4 12.91 -19.13 20.86
CA ASP A 4 12.35 -17.84 20.49
C ASP A 4 12.37 -17.84 18.95
N GLN A 5 11.20 -17.90 18.30
CA GLN A 5 11.09 -17.45 16.92
C GLN A 5 10.50 -16.05 16.97
N LEU A 6 11.39 -15.07 17.12
CA LEU A 6 11.06 -13.67 16.91
C LEU A 6 10.48 -13.55 15.49
N GLY A 7 9.19 -13.21 15.44
CA GLY A 7 8.49 -12.85 14.23
C GLY A 7 9.20 -11.68 13.56
N TYR A 8 9.99 -12.00 12.54
CA TYR A 8 10.60 -11.01 11.67
C TYR A 8 9.51 -10.53 10.72
N GLN A 9 8.79 -9.48 11.11
CA GLN A 9 8.10 -8.65 10.12
C GLN A 9 9.19 -8.08 9.22
N PRO A 10 9.17 -8.34 7.90
CA PRO A 10 10.12 -7.68 7.02
C PRO A 10 9.89 -6.19 7.17
N LEU A 11 10.91 -5.46 7.65
CA LEU A 11 10.98 -4.02 7.46
C LEU A 11 10.90 -3.82 5.96
N THR A 12 9.71 -3.49 5.45
CA THR A 12 9.49 -3.24 4.03
C THR A 12 10.48 -2.16 3.64
N MET A 13 11.49 -2.52 2.85
CA MET A 13 12.39 -1.52 2.29
C MET A 13 11.52 -0.45 1.62
N PRO A 14 11.87 0.84 1.74
CA PRO A 14 11.13 1.88 1.04
C PRO A 14 11.00 1.46 -0.42
N GLU A 15 9.76 1.30 -0.90
CA GLU A 15 9.46 0.95 -2.29
C GLU A 15 10.32 1.86 -3.18
N ALA A 16 11.32 1.29 -3.85
CA ALA A 16 12.29 2.07 -4.60
C ALA A 16 11.60 2.68 -5.82
N GLY A 17 11.70 4.01 -5.97
CA GLY A 17 11.05 4.72 -7.08
C GLY A 17 9.79 5.47 -6.67
N GLY A 18 8.93 5.71 -7.65
CA GLY A 18 7.73 6.52 -7.48
C GLY A 18 6.53 5.71 -6.97
N TYR A 19 5.34 6.24 -7.19
CA TYR A 19 4.08 5.55 -6.92
C TYR A 19 3.61 4.83 -8.19
N ASP A 20 3.68 3.52 -8.17
CA ASP A 20 3.20 2.65 -9.24
C ASP A 20 1.80 2.13 -8.89
N TYR A 21 0.79 2.85 -9.36
CA TYR A 21 -0.62 2.50 -9.19
C TYR A 21 -1.32 2.68 -10.53
N GLN A 22 -2.49 2.05 -10.67
CA GLN A 22 -3.36 2.33 -11.80
C GLN A 22 -4.06 3.68 -11.58
N TYR A 23 -3.63 4.71 -12.31
CA TYR A 23 -4.21 6.05 -12.23
C TYR A 23 -5.50 6.15 -13.04
N VAL A 24 -6.42 7.00 -12.57
CA VAL A 24 -7.67 7.31 -13.28
C VAL A 24 -7.39 8.19 -14.50
N GLU A 25 -6.50 9.16 -14.33
CA GLU A 25 -5.99 10.05 -15.37
C GLU A 25 -4.46 9.92 -15.39
N GLU A 26 -3.86 10.06 -16.57
CA GLU A 26 -2.40 10.00 -16.69
C GLU A 26 -1.75 11.08 -15.80
N PRO A 27 -0.81 10.71 -14.92
CA PRO A 27 -0.15 11.70 -14.08
C PRO A 27 0.57 12.76 -14.89
N PRO A 28 0.40 14.06 -14.56
CA PRO A 28 1.13 15.13 -15.23
C PRO A 28 2.64 14.92 -15.20
N GLU A 29 3.33 15.12 -16.33
CA GLU A 29 4.79 14.95 -16.44
C GLU A 29 5.57 15.79 -15.42
N ASN A 30 5.07 16.98 -15.08
CA ASN A 30 5.70 17.84 -14.08
C ASN A 30 5.58 17.30 -12.64
N LEU A 31 4.86 16.19 -12.42
CA LEU A 31 4.76 15.46 -11.16
C LEU A 31 5.56 14.15 -11.14
N THR A 32 6.06 13.71 -12.30
CA THR A 32 6.79 12.44 -12.44
C THR A 32 8.30 12.63 -12.23
N CYS A 33 8.93 11.55 -11.78
CA CYS A 33 10.37 11.50 -11.55
C CYS A 33 11.09 11.19 -12.88
N PRO A 34 12.07 12.00 -13.31
CA PRO A 34 12.80 11.74 -14.56
C PRO A 34 13.63 10.45 -14.59
N ILE A 35 13.84 9.79 -13.44
CA ILE A 35 14.65 8.57 -13.34
C ILE A 35 13.78 7.31 -13.46
N CYS A 36 12.65 7.26 -12.75
CA CYS A 36 11.79 6.08 -12.74
C CYS A 36 10.49 6.26 -13.54
N CYS A 37 10.26 7.44 -14.10
CA CYS A 37 9.08 7.79 -14.89
C CYS A 37 7.73 7.65 -14.15
N LEU A 38 7.75 7.58 -12.82
CA LEU A 38 6.56 7.46 -11.98
C LEU A 38 6.34 8.73 -11.15
N PRO A 39 5.10 9.02 -10.69
CA PRO A 39 4.83 10.12 -9.77
C PRO A 39 5.71 10.09 -8.52
N CYS A 40 6.33 11.21 -8.19
CA CYS A 40 7.42 11.25 -7.23
C CYS A 40 7.00 10.80 -5.81
N ARG A 41 7.67 9.77 -5.29
CA ARG A 41 7.62 9.40 -3.87
C ARG A 41 8.68 10.17 -3.10
N GLU A 42 8.28 10.82 -2.01
CA GLU A 42 9.17 11.65 -1.19
C GLU A 42 10.01 12.61 -2.05
N PRO A 43 9.34 13.48 -2.83
CA PRO A 43 9.99 14.30 -3.84
C PRO A 43 11.09 15.18 -3.24
N GLN A 44 12.27 15.13 -3.85
CA GLN A 44 13.41 16.01 -3.57
C GLN A 44 13.61 16.95 -4.75
N ILE A 45 13.63 18.26 -4.47
CA ILE A 45 14.07 19.28 -5.41
C ILE A 45 15.58 19.49 -5.27
N VAL A 46 16.28 19.50 -6.40
CA VAL A 46 17.73 19.80 -6.44
C VAL A 46 17.97 21.28 -6.68
N ASP A 47 18.96 21.86 -6.00
CA ASP A 47 19.29 23.29 -6.10
C ASP A 47 19.95 23.68 -7.43
N CYS A 48 20.66 22.74 -8.07
CA CYS A 48 21.43 23.01 -9.28
C CYS A 48 20.58 23.31 -10.52
N CYS A 49 19.36 22.77 -10.62
CA CYS A 49 18.47 22.99 -11.77
C CYS A 49 16.97 22.99 -11.44
N GLY A 50 16.59 22.85 -10.16
CA GLY A 50 15.18 22.85 -9.74
C GLY A 50 14.40 21.58 -10.14
N ALA A 51 15.08 20.57 -10.67
CA ALA A 51 14.48 19.28 -11.01
C ALA A 51 14.01 18.54 -9.76
N LYS A 52 12.98 17.70 -9.94
CA LYS A 52 12.34 16.97 -8.84
C LYS A 52 12.45 15.47 -9.08
N PHE A 53 12.87 14.73 -8.07
CA PHE A 53 13.09 13.29 -8.15
C PHE A 53 12.48 12.59 -6.94
N CYS A 54 12.24 11.28 -7.02
CA CYS A 54 11.99 10.49 -5.80
C CYS A 54 13.26 10.47 -4.94
N LEU A 55 13.13 10.52 -3.61
CA LEU A 55 14.27 10.43 -2.68
C LEU A 55 15.18 9.26 -3.02
N SER A 56 14.62 8.04 -3.08
CA SER A 56 15.37 6.83 -3.39
C SER A 56 16.08 6.85 -4.76
N CYS A 57 15.53 7.59 -5.73
CA CYS A 57 16.11 7.66 -7.07
C CYS A 57 17.32 8.59 -7.11
N ILE A 58 17.18 9.80 -6.60
CA ILE A 58 18.28 10.77 -6.63
C ILE A 58 19.37 10.45 -5.61
N ASP A 59 19.01 9.87 -4.46
CA ASP A 59 19.99 9.41 -3.47
C ASP A 59 20.91 8.34 -4.04
N ARG A 60 20.37 7.40 -4.83
CA ARG A 60 21.17 6.37 -5.50
C ARG A 60 22.22 6.97 -6.43
N GLU A 61 21.85 7.96 -7.23
CA GLU A 61 22.82 8.63 -8.12
C GLU A 61 23.87 9.39 -7.31
N ARG A 62 23.45 10.12 -6.27
CA ARG A 62 24.35 10.87 -5.38
C ARG A 62 25.34 9.94 -4.66
N LEU A 63 24.87 8.84 -4.08
CA LEU A 63 25.68 7.86 -3.36
C LEU A 63 26.65 7.11 -4.28
N ALA A 64 26.28 6.94 -5.56
CA ALA A 64 27.17 6.42 -6.58
C ALA A 64 28.21 7.44 -7.09
N GLY A 65 28.24 8.65 -6.54
CA GLY A 65 29.14 9.74 -6.96
C GLY A 65 28.82 10.28 -8.36
N ARG A 66 27.59 10.05 -8.85
CA ARG A 66 27.16 10.52 -10.18
C ARG A 66 26.64 11.95 -10.10
N PRO A 67 26.82 12.75 -11.15
CA PRO A 67 26.30 14.10 -11.19
C PRO A 67 24.77 14.11 -11.28
N CYS A 68 24.16 15.30 -11.14
CA CYS A 68 22.74 15.49 -11.35
C CYS A 68 22.29 14.86 -12.69
N PRO A 69 21.27 13.98 -12.69
CA PRO A 69 20.86 13.26 -13.91
C PRO A 69 20.35 14.15 -15.05
N LEU A 70 19.89 15.38 -14.74
CA LEU A 70 19.38 16.30 -15.76
C LEU A 70 20.43 17.32 -16.24
N CYS A 71 21.09 18.04 -15.33
CA CYS A 71 22.01 19.12 -15.71
C CYS A 71 23.50 18.76 -15.62
N ARG A 72 23.83 17.55 -15.14
CA ARG A 72 25.20 17.04 -14.96
C ARG A 72 26.09 17.83 -13.99
N THR A 73 25.53 18.70 -13.16
CA THR A 73 26.27 19.32 -12.05
C THR A 73 26.70 18.26 -11.04
N LYS A 74 27.99 18.22 -10.69
CA LYS A 74 28.56 17.22 -9.77
C LYS A 74 28.10 17.40 -8.32
N GLU A 75 28.06 18.64 -7.87
CA GLU A 75 27.66 18.98 -6.51
C GLU A 75 26.27 19.60 -6.55
N PHE A 76 25.35 19.02 -5.80
CA PHE A 76 24.00 19.54 -5.64
C PHE A 76 23.46 19.17 -4.26
N ARG A 77 22.60 20.01 -3.72
CA ARG A 77 21.85 19.75 -2.49
C ARG A 77 20.43 19.35 -2.82
N MET A 78 19.82 18.63 -1.89
CA MET A 78 18.45 18.15 -2.02
C MET A 78 17.61 18.69 -0.88
N LEU A 79 16.42 19.17 -1.22
CA LEU A 79 15.42 19.63 -0.27
C LEU A 79 14.10 18.91 -0.55
N THR A 80 13.38 18.54 0.51
CA THR A 80 12.07 17.92 0.34
C THR A 80 11.05 18.93 -0.18
N ASP A 81 10.43 18.62 -1.31
CA ASP A 81 9.40 19.47 -1.92
C ASP A 81 8.00 19.09 -1.38
N LYS A 82 7.55 19.80 -0.36
CA LYS A 82 6.25 19.53 0.29
C LYS A 82 5.06 19.82 -0.63
N ASP A 83 5.16 20.83 -1.51
CA ASP A 83 4.08 21.16 -2.43
C ASP A 83 3.92 20.08 -3.50
N HIS A 84 5.03 19.63 -4.09
CA HIS A 84 5.04 18.50 -5.02
C HIS A 84 4.51 17.23 -4.36
N LYS A 85 4.91 16.96 -3.11
CA LYS A 85 4.42 15.81 -2.34
C LYS A 85 2.90 15.85 -2.19
N ARG A 86 2.33 17.03 -1.90
CA ARG A 86 0.88 17.22 -1.76
C ARG A 86 0.15 17.01 -3.09
N LYS A 87 0.70 17.50 -4.19
CA LYS A 87 0.14 17.35 -5.54
C LYS A 87 0.14 15.88 -5.98
N VAL A 88 1.26 15.18 -5.85
CA VAL A 88 1.34 13.74 -6.14
C VAL A 88 0.33 12.95 -5.30
N LYS A 89 0.23 13.25 -4.00
CA LYS A 89 -0.73 12.60 -3.09
C LYS A 89 -2.20 12.86 -3.40
N ALA A 90 -2.52 13.88 -4.21
CA ALA A 90 -3.88 14.21 -4.64
C ALA A 90 -4.28 13.53 -5.96
N LEU A 91 -3.35 12.85 -6.64
CA LEU A 91 -3.66 12.07 -7.85
C LEU A 91 -4.69 10.98 -7.53
N LYS A 92 -5.64 10.75 -8.44
CA LYS A 92 -6.67 9.72 -8.28
C LYS A 92 -6.20 8.39 -8.84
N VAL A 93 -6.40 7.33 -8.06
CA VAL A 93 -6.02 5.95 -8.39
C VAL A 93 -7.18 5.00 -8.19
N HIS A 94 -7.13 3.89 -8.90
CA HIS A 94 -7.96 2.72 -8.63
C HIS A 94 -7.37 1.90 -7.48
N CYS A 95 -8.23 1.17 -6.77
CA CYS A 95 -7.78 0.14 -5.83
C CYS A 95 -6.94 -0.92 -6.55
N THR A 96 -5.94 -1.47 -5.85
CA THR A 96 -5.13 -2.60 -6.33
C THR A 96 -5.96 -3.87 -6.55
N HIS A 97 -7.12 -3.99 -5.89
CA HIS A 97 -8.04 -5.11 -6.04
C HIS A 97 -9.17 -4.86 -7.06
N ARG A 98 -8.92 -3.99 -8.04
CA ARG A 98 -9.94 -3.64 -9.05
C ARG A 98 -10.36 -4.84 -9.88
N GLU A 99 -9.41 -5.71 -10.22
CA GLU A 99 -9.65 -6.89 -11.06
C GLU A 99 -10.51 -7.94 -10.33
N GLU A 100 -10.41 -7.99 -9.01
CA GLU A 100 -11.22 -8.84 -8.13
C GLU A 100 -12.62 -8.25 -7.88
N GLY A 101 -12.83 -6.97 -8.26
CA GLY A 101 -14.13 -6.30 -8.25
C GLY A 101 -14.22 -5.09 -7.32
N CYS A 102 -13.12 -4.66 -6.69
CA CYS A 102 -13.14 -3.42 -5.91
C CYS A 102 -13.32 -2.20 -6.82
N GLN A 103 -14.42 -1.48 -6.66
CA GLN A 103 -14.73 -0.29 -7.48
C GLN A 103 -14.21 1.02 -6.87
N TRP A 104 -13.42 0.94 -5.79
CA TRP A 104 -12.95 2.15 -5.11
C TRP A 104 -12.00 2.96 -6.00
N ILE A 105 -12.27 4.26 -6.03
CA ILE A 105 -11.45 5.29 -6.66
C ILE A 105 -11.28 6.42 -5.65
N GLY A 106 -10.05 6.88 -5.46
CA GLY A 106 -9.79 7.97 -4.54
C GLY A 106 -8.38 8.54 -4.70
N GLU A 107 -8.06 9.54 -3.90
CA GLU A 107 -6.72 10.11 -3.88
C GLU A 107 -5.69 9.07 -3.41
N LEU A 108 -4.49 9.14 -3.99
CA LEU A 108 -3.34 8.30 -3.67
C LEU A 108 -3.02 8.28 -2.17
N ARG A 109 -3.26 9.39 -1.45
CA ARG A 109 -3.04 9.43 0.00
C ARG A 109 -3.96 8.50 0.81
N HIS A 110 -5.11 8.11 0.25
CA HIS A 110 -6.15 7.34 0.94
C HIS A 110 -6.14 5.84 0.60
N ILE A 111 -5.32 5.42 -0.38
CA ILE A 111 -5.33 4.02 -0.83
C ILE A 111 -4.78 3.08 0.26
N LYS A 112 -3.62 3.38 0.84
CA LYS A 112 -3.05 2.55 1.91
C LYS A 112 -3.92 2.62 3.18
N ASP A 113 -4.28 3.82 3.62
CA ASP A 113 -5.17 4.08 4.77
C ASP A 113 -6.05 5.29 4.41
N PRO A 114 -7.39 5.21 4.52
CA PRO A 114 -8.17 4.12 5.13
C PRO A 114 -8.54 2.97 4.21
N HIS A 115 -8.39 3.09 2.89
CA HIS A 115 -9.06 2.16 2.00
C HIS A 115 -8.62 0.70 2.18
N LEU A 116 -7.35 0.37 1.98
CA LEU A 116 -6.88 -1.03 2.11
C LEU A 116 -6.99 -1.55 3.56
N VAL A 117 -6.73 -0.70 4.56
CA VAL A 117 -6.76 -1.10 5.98
C VAL A 117 -8.18 -1.35 6.49
N LYS A 118 -9.16 -0.51 6.13
CA LYS A 118 -10.48 -0.50 6.78
C LYS A 118 -11.63 -0.82 5.84
N ASP A 119 -11.60 -0.29 4.62
CA ASP A 119 -12.79 -0.23 3.77
C ASP A 119 -12.84 -1.35 2.72
N CYS A 120 -11.67 -1.73 2.18
CA CYS A 120 -11.58 -2.66 1.07
C CYS A 120 -12.04 -4.07 1.45
N GLN A 121 -13.13 -4.51 0.82
CA GLN A 121 -13.71 -5.83 1.09
C GLN A 121 -12.92 -6.99 0.45
N TYR A 122 -11.96 -6.68 -0.42
CA TYR A 122 -11.21 -7.65 -1.23
C TYR A 122 -9.81 -7.93 -0.69
N VAL A 123 -9.37 -7.19 0.34
CA VAL A 123 -8.13 -7.49 1.07
C VAL A 123 -8.29 -8.80 1.84
N LEU A 124 -7.22 -9.59 1.86
CA LEU A 124 -7.14 -10.82 2.64
C LEU A 124 -6.89 -10.50 4.12
N ASP A 125 -7.80 -10.96 4.97
CA ASP A 125 -7.66 -10.94 6.43
C ASP A 125 -7.43 -12.38 6.94
N GLU A 126 -6.79 -12.49 8.10
CA GLU A 126 -6.57 -13.75 8.81
C GLU A 126 -7.76 -14.10 9.70
N CYS A 127 -8.12 -15.38 9.75
CA CYS A 127 -9.21 -15.83 10.62
C CYS A 127 -8.90 -15.55 12.09
N LYS A 128 -9.83 -14.90 12.81
CA LYS A 128 -9.64 -14.56 14.23
C LYS A 128 -9.52 -15.76 15.18
N TRP A 129 -9.91 -16.95 14.70
CA TRP A 129 -9.82 -18.21 15.45
C TRP A 129 -8.48 -18.93 15.21
N ASP A 130 -7.52 -18.26 14.58
CA ASP A 130 -6.16 -18.72 14.37
C ASP A 130 -6.10 -20.12 13.71
N CYS A 131 -6.96 -20.34 12.71
CA CYS A 131 -6.97 -21.58 11.92
C CYS A 131 -5.92 -21.58 10.79
N GLY A 132 -5.12 -20.51 10.68
CA GLY A 132 -4.11 -20.31 9.63
C GLY A 132 -4.65 -19.98 8.24
N GLN A 133 -5.98 -19.94 8.04
CA GLN A 133 -6.59 -19.61 6.74
C GLN A 133 -6.81 -18.10 6.59
N LYS A 134 -6.68 -17.61 5.35
CA LYS A 134 -6.93 -16.22 4.95
C LYS A 134 -8.08 -16.14 3.97
N TYR A 135 -8.94 -15.14 4.13
CA TYR A 135 -10.10 -14.91 3.28
C TYR A 135 -10.24 -13.43 2.98
N THR A 136 -10.94 -13.09 1.91
CA THR A 136 -11.30 -11.68 1.69
C THR A 136 -12.20 -11.20 2.83
N ARG A 137 -12.14 -9.92 3.18
CA ARG A 137 -12.94 -9.35 4.27
C ARG A 137 -14.44 -9.56 4.12
N LYS A 138 -14.97 -9.62 2.88
CA LYS A 138 -16.38 -9.97 2.62
C LYS A 138 -16.71 -11.44 2.96
N ASP A 139 -15.76 -12.35 2.76
CA ASP A 139 -16.00 -13.80 2.87
C ASP A 139 -15.61 -14.36 4.25
N ILE A 140 -14.68 -13.70 4.95
CA ILE A 140 -14.12 -14.20 6.22
C ILE A 140 -15.19 -14.37 7.31
N LYS A 141 -16.22 -13.54 7.32
CA LYS A 141 -17.33 -13.65 8.29
C LYS A 141 -18.09 -14.95 8.15
N PHE A 142 -18.26 -15.44 6.91
CA PHE A 142 -18.92 -16.72 6.66
C PHE A 142 -18.03 -17.85 7.16
N HIS A 143 -16.74 -17.85 6.82
CA HIS A 143 -15.79 -18.82 7.36
C HIS A 143 -15.81 -18.87 8.90
N GLU A 144 -15.64 -17.72 9.57
CA GLU A 144 -15.57 -17.63 11.03
C GLU A 144 -16.84 -18.11 11.75
N GLN A 145 -17.99 -17.99 11.10
CA GLN A 145 -19.28 -18.36 11.67
C GLN A 145 -19.69 -19.78 11.33
N ASP A 146 -19.44 -20.25 10.11
CA ASP A 146 -20.06 -21.44 9.51
C ASP A 146 -19.09 -22.60 9.30
N GLU A 147 -17.83 -22.32 8.96
CA GLU A 147 -16.92 -23.34 8.43
C GLU A 147 -15.69 -23.56 9.30
N CYS A 148 -15.26 -22.56 10.05
CA CYS A 148 -14.01 -22.60 10.78
C CYS A 148 -13.98 -23.74 11.80
N VAL A 149 -12.98 -24.61 11.69
CA VAL A 149 -12.76 -25.74 12.59
C VAL A 149 -12.36 -25.32 14.00
N ASN A 150 -11.74 -24.14 14.14
CA ASN A 150 -11.31 -23.58 15.42
C ASN A 150 -12.35 -22.66 16.07
N ARG A 151 -13.56 -22.52 15.49
CA ARG A 151 -14.60 -21.67 16.08
C ARG A 151 -15.09 -22.23 17.43
N PRO A 152 -15.45 -21.37 18.41
CA PRO A 152 -16.00 -21.81 19.69
C PRO A 152 -17.24 -22.69 19.56
N LEU A 153 -17.34 -23.71 20.43
CA LEU A 153 -18.47 -24.64 20.48
C LEU A 153 -19.82 -23.95 20.72
N GLU A 154 -19.84 -22.84 21.45
CA GLU A 154 -21.04 -22.03 21.71
C GLU A 154 -21.70 -21.55 20.41
N LEU A 155 -20.90 -21.15 19.40
CA LEU A 155 -21.41 -20.74 18.09
C LEU A 155 -22.05 -21.91 17.32
N VAL A 156 -21.53 -23.13 17.51
CA VAL A 156 -22.08 -24.36 16.92
C VAL A 156 -23.43 -24.70 17.52
N LEU A 157 -23.55 -24.58 18.85
CA LEU A 157 -24.79 -24.91 19.58
C LEU A 157 -25.92 -23.90 19.31
N LEU A 158 -25.61 -22.61 19.25
CA LEU A 158 -26.59 -21.56 18.91
C LEU A 158 -27.22 -21.75 17.53
N LYS A 159 -26.48 -22.26 16.54
CA LYS A 159 -27.03 -22.60 15.22
C LYS A 159 -28.02 -23.75 15.28
N LYS A 160 -27.71 -24.81 16.03
CA LYS A 160 -28.61 -25.96 16.22
C LYS A 160 -29.93 -25.54 16.89
N ILE A 161 -29.87 -24.62 17.87
CA ILE A 161 -31.08 -24.09 18.54
C ILE A 161 -31.93 -23.25 17.59
N LYS A 162 -31.33 -22.42 16.73
CA LYS A 162 -32.07 -21.63 15.73
C LYS A 162 -32.75 -22.51 14.67
N ILE A 163 -32.08 -23.57 14.22
CA ILE A 163 -32.66 -24.55 13.28
C ILE A 163 -33.78 -25.35 13.96
N GLY A 164 -33.63 -25.69 15.25
CA GLY A 164 -34.63 -26.45 16.01
C GLY A 164 -35.85 -25.66 16.51
N ARG A 165 -35.92 -24.33 16.30
CA ARG A 165 -37.08 -23.48 16.65
C ARG A 165 -37.90 -23.02 15.43
N GLY A 166 -37.54 -23.50 14.23
CA GLY A 166 -38.23 -23.22 12.98
C GLY A 166 -39.12 -24.37 12.48
N VAL A 167 -39.65 -25.20 13.38
CA VAL A 167 -40.65 -26.23 13.10
C VAL A 167 -41.80 -26.08 14.09
#